data_AF-A0AAU9WIZ3-F1
#
_entry.id   AF-A0AAU9WIZ3-F1
#
_cell.length_a   1.000
_cell.length_b   1.000
_cell.length_c   1.000
_cell.angle_alpha   90.00
_cell.angle_beta   90.00
_cell.angle_gamma   90.00
#
_symmetry.space_group_name_H-M   'P 1'
#
loop_
_entity.id
_entity.type
_entity.pdbx_description
1 polymer ?
#
loop_
_entity_poly.entity_id
_entity_poly.type
_entity_poly.pdbx_seq_one_letter_code
_entity_poly.pdbx_strand_id
1 'polypeptide(L)'
;KSFEELICSPSFADGLKQHASYLSTVNFLLSLTAFLGNSLILVALHKESSLHPPSKLLYRCLATTDLLIGLATQPLYTIHWISLVREDWVLCRFAFDTAFILGYQLGIVSLLTLTAVGVDRLLALFLGLRYRQTVTLKRMYIVVATFWVVSGVGALLFILDYSLTFWYSCAVIISCLIISFASYTKIFYSLCHRRIQTQDRVQQQPRAPNALNIARYKKAVYNALWVQLALVICYVPYIVVAILIASSETYSSQLIVSSRIVLVFVFFNSSLNPFLYCWKISEVRQAVIETIRQALCCPCS
;
A
#
# COMPACT_ATOMS: atom_id res chain seq x y z
N LYS A 1 2.42 31.30 -10.69
CA LYS A 1 3.40 30.18 -10.74
C LYS A 1 2.66 28.91 -10.37
N SER A 2 2.80 27.85 -11.15
CA SER A 2 2.22 26.56 -10.79
C SER A 2 2.89 26.03 -9.51
N PHE A 3 2.19 25.17 -8.76
CA PHE A 3 2.73 24.56 -7.52
C PHE A 3 4.12 23.92 -7.76
N GLU A 4 4.34 23.33 -8.94
CA GLU A 4 5.59 22.68 -9.34
C GLU A 4 6.78 23.63 -9.53
N GLU A 5 6.55 24.80 -10.14
CA GLU A 5 7.58 25.83 -10.30
C GLU A 5 8.10 26.36 -8.95
N LEU A 6 7.30 26.18 -7.89
CA LEU A 6 7.61 26.61 -6.55
C LEU A 6 8.50 25.62 -5.78
N ILE A 7 8.47 24.33 -6.14
CA ILE A 7 9.08 23.22 -5.39
C ILE A 7 10.61 23.30 -5.35
N CYS A 8 11.23 23.76 -6.44
CA CYS A 8 12.67 23.94 -6.56
C CYS A 8 12.98 25.44 -6.77
N SER A 9 12.71 26.25 -5.74
CA SER A 9 12.99 27.69 -5.77
C SER A 9 13.59 28.24 -4.46
N PRO A 10 14.34 29.36 -4.50
CA PRO A 10 15.05 29.90 -3.34
C PRO A 10 14.16 30.23 -2.15
N SER A 11 12.96 30.77 -2.41
CA SER A 11 11.99 31.15 -1.39
C SER A 11 11.50 29.96 -0.54
N PHE A 12 11.66 28.72 -1.04
CA PHE A 12 11.23 27.50 -0.35
C PHE A 12 12.37 26.71 0.28
N ALA A 13 13.61 26.89 -0.18
CA ALA A 13 14.77 26.22 0.39
C ALA A 13 15.00 26.63 1.86
N ASP A 14 14.87 27.92 2.18
CA ASP A 14 15.21 28.43 3.52
C ASP A 14 14.26 27.95 4.63
N GLY A 15 12.95 27.86 4.35
CA GLY A 15 11.98 27.36 5.32
C GLY A 15 12.03 25.84 5.55
N LEU A 16 12.56 25.08 4.59
CA LEU A 16 12.61 23.61 4.67
C LEU A 16 13.94 23.05 5.17
N LYS A 17 15.04 23.82 5.15
CA LYS A 17 16.36 23.37 5.63
C LYS A 17 16.31 22.73 7.02
N GLN A 18 15.53 23.31 7.95
CA GLN A 18 15.40 22.80 9.32
C GLN A 18 14.64 21.47 9.41
N HIS A 19 13.67 21.20 8.53
CA HIS A 19 12.88 19.97 8.51
C HIS A 19 13.44 18.89 7.57
N ALA A 20 14.23 19.28 6.57
CA ALA A 20 14.78 18.39 5.55
C ALA A 20 15.69 17.30 6.15
N SER A 21 16.50 17.63 7.16
CA SER A 21 17.38 16.65 7.83
C SER A 21 16.58 15.52 8.52
N TYR A 22 15.54 15.90 9.28
CA TYR A 22 14.66 14.93 9.94
C TYR A 22 13.90 14.07 8.93
N LEU A 23 13.27 14.70 7.92
CA LEU A 23 12.52 14.00 6.89
C LEU A 23 13.41 13.08 6.05
N SER A 24 14.64 13.49 5.74
CA SER A 24 15.60 12.65 5.02
C SER A 24 16.01 11.44 5.85
N THR A 25 16.28 11.63 7.14
CA THR A 25 16.64 10.52 8.05
C THR A 25 15.51 9.51 8.17
N VAL A 26 14.26 9.98 8.34
CA VAL A 26 13.08 9.11 8.38
C VAL A 26 12.90 8.37 7.06
N ASN A 27 12.98 9.07 5.92
CA ASN A 27 12.85 8.44 4.60
C ASN A 27 13.92 7.37 4.35
N PHE A 28 15.16 7.59 4.79
CA PHE A 28 16.23 6.60 4.67
C PHE A 28 15.92 5.32 5.45
N LEU A 29 15.47 5.45 6.71
CA LEU A 29 15.08 4.31 7.54
C LEU A 29 13.89 3.54 6.94
N LEU A 30 12.89 4.27 6.44
CA LEU A 30 11.75 3.68 5.74
C LEU A 30 12.17 2.97 4.46
N SER A 31 13.06 3.58 3.66
CA SER A 31 13.63 2.99 2.45
C SER A 31 14.33 1.66 2.72
N LEU A 32 15.20 1.63 3.74
CA LEU A 32 15.90 0.42 4.12
C LEU A 32 14.92 -0.68 4.57
N THR A 33 13.94 -0.30 5.37
CA THR A 33 12.92 -1.24 5.89
C THR A 33 12.04 -1.79 4.77
N ALA A 34 11.57 -0.93 3.87
CA ALA A 34 10.77 -1.31 2.72
C ALA A 34 11.56 -2.22 1.77
N PHE A 35 12.81 -1.89 1.46
CA PHE A 35 13.66 -2.68 0.59
C PHE A 35 13.97 -4.06 1.18
N LEU A 36 14.56 -4.11 2.39
CA LEU A 36 14.96 -5.37 3.01
C LEU A 36 13.76 -6.23 3.39
N GLY A 37 12.75 -5.62 4.00
CA GLY A 37 11.55 -6.31 4.44
C GLY A 37 10.81 -6.94 3.28
N ASN A 38 10.54 -6.19 2.20
CA ASN A 38 9.81 -6.74 1.07
C ASN A 38 10.65 -7.73 0.24
N SER A 39 11.99 -7.59 0.23
CA SER A 39 12.89 -8.60 -0.36
C SER A 39 12.75 -9.94 0.36
N LEU A 40 12.78 -9.94 1.71
CA LEU A 40 12.57 -11.14 2.51
C LEU A 40 11.20 -11.77 2.26
N ILE A 41 10.15 -10.95 2.14
CA ILE A 41 8.80 -11.42 1.81
C ILE A 41 8.75 -12.06 0.44
N LEU A 42 9.40 -11.48 -0.58
CA LEU A 42 9.45 -12.08 -1.92
C LEU A 42 10.15 -13.44 -1.91
N VAL A 43 11.26 -13.57 -1.17
CA VAL A 43 11.97 -14.85 -1.00
C VAL A 43 11.09 -15.87 -0.26
N ALA A 44 10.43 -15.47 0.82
CA ALA A 44 9.52 -16.33 1.58
C ALA A 44 8.32 -16.79 0.72
N LEU A 45 7.71 -15.86 -0.03
CA LEU A 45 6.67 -16.18 -1.01
C LEU A 45 7.23 -16.99 -2.18
N HIS A 46 8.52 -16.99 -2.48
CA HIS A 46 9.06 -17.89 -3.47
C HIS A 46 8.98 -19.34 -2.98
N LYS A 47 9.49 -19.59 -1.77
CA LYS A 47 9.54 -20.91 -1.11
C LYS A 47 8.16 -21.47 -0.75
N GLU A 48 7.21 -20.63 -0.37
CA GLU A 48 5.92 -21.08 0.16
C GLU A 48 4.97 -21.65 -0.91
N SER A 49 4.61 -22.93 -0.85
CA SER A 49 3.77 -23.60 -1.85
C SER A 49 2.31 -23.80 -1.42
N SER A 50 1.98 -23.65 -0.15
CA SER A 50 0.62 -23.91 0.38
C SER A 50 -0.40 -22.82 0.04
N LEU A 51 0.08 -21.61 -0.26
CA LEU A 51 -0.78 -20.46 -0.57
C LEU A 51 -1.48 -20.63 -1.91
N HIS A 52 -2.75 -20.24 -1.96
CA HIS A 52 -3.54 -20.21 -3.18
C HIS A 52 -2.83 -19.34 -4.26
N PRO A 53 -2.50 -19.88 -5.45
CA PRO A 53 -1.62 -19.20 -6.40
C PRO A 53 -2.09 -17.80 -6.84
N PRO A 54 -3.40 -17.54 -7.06
CA PRO A 54 -3.91 -16.18 -7.34
C PRO A 54 -3.67 -15.19 -6.20
N SER A 55 -3.97 -15.55 -4.94
CA SER A 55 -3.72 -14.67 -3.79
C SER A 55 -2.23 -14.40 -3.60
N LYS A 56 -1.41 -15.42 -3.86
CA LYS A 56 0.05 -15.33 -3.82
C LYS A 56 0.60 -14.34 -4.85
N LEU A 57 -0.02 -14.26 -6.04
CA LEU A 57 0.33 -13.28 -7.07
C LEU A 57 0.08 -11.84 -6.57
N LEU A 58 -1.04 -11.58 -5.91
CA LEU A 58 -1.31 -10.24 -5.33
C LEU A 58 -0.27 -9.86 -4.28
N TYR A 59 0.11 -10.79 -3.40
CA TYR A 59 1.15 -10.52 -2.40
C TYR A 59 2.53 -10.28 -2.99
N ARG A 60 2.87 -10.99 -4.06
CA ARG A 60 4.11 -10.72 -4.81
C ARG A 60 4.07 -9.37 -5.50
N CYS A 61 2.94 -8.99 -6.10
CA CYS A 61 2.77 -7.68 -6.72
C CYS A 61 2.96 -6.56 -5.69
N LEU A 62 2.28 -6.66 -4.54
CA LEU A 62 2.37 -5.68 -3.46
C LEU A 62 3.81 -5.57 -2.89
N ALA A 63 4.44 -6.71 -2.58
CA ALA A 63 5.84 -6.72 -2.11
C ALA A 63 6.82 -6.18 -3.17
N THR A 64 6.59 -6.42 -4.46
CA THR A 64 7.44 -5.89 -5.53
C THR A 64 7.31 -4.37 -5.64
N THR A 65 6.09 -3.83 -5.61
CA THR A 65 5.88 -2.38 -5.66
C THR A 65 6.50 -1.68 -4.46
N ASP A 66 6.36 -2.26 -3.27
CA ASP A 66 6.92 -1.67 -2.05
C ASP A 66 8.44 -1.75 -1.99
N LEU A 67 9.03 -2.84 -2.50
CA LEU A 67 10.48 -2.97 -2.66
C LEU A 67 11.02 -1.89 -3.60
N LEU A 68 10.37 -1.68 -4.74
CA LEU A 68 10.79 -0.67 -5.71
C LEU A 68 10.64 0.76 -5.18
N ILE A 69 9.62 1.03 -4.35
CA ILE A 69 9.49 2.31 -3.63
C ILE A 69 10.70 2.52 -2.70
N GLY A 70 11.06 1.50 -1.93
CA GLY A 70 12.24 1.57 -1.04
C GLY A 70 13.56 1.70 -1.80
N LEU A 71 13.70 1.03 -2.94
CA LEU A 71 14.94 0.98 -3.73
C LEU A 71 15.19 2.22 -4.60
N ALA A 72 14.13 2.77 -5.20
CA ALA A 72 14.26 3.81 -6.22
C ALA A 72 13.55 5.12 -5.82
N THR A 73 12.27 5.05 -5.47
CA THR A 73 11.46 6.25 -5.19
C THR A 73 12.00 7.04 -4.00
N GLN A 74 12.23 6.39 -2.85
CA GLN A 74 12.67 7.09 -1.65
C GLN A 74 14.09 7.68 -1.79
N PRO A 75 15.08 6.96 -2.36
CA PRO A 75 16.38 7.56 -2.69
C PRO A 75 16.30 8.77 -3.63
N LEU A 76 15.43 8.73 -4.65
CA LEU A 76 15.23 9.88 -5.54
C LEU A 76 14.67 11.10 -4.77
N TYR A 77 13.77 10.90 -3.82
CA TYR A 77 13.33 11.97 -2.93
C TYR A 77 14.47 12.51 -2.05
N THR A 78 15.37 11.66 -1.57
CA THR A 78 16.58 12.10 -0.85
C THR A 78 17.49 12.94 -1.75
N ILE A 79 17.68 12.55 -3.01
CA ILE A 79 18.45 13.33 -3.99
C ILE A 79 17.79 14.70 -4.23
N HIS A 80 16.46 14.74 -4.37
CA HIS A 80 15.70 15.98 -4.46
C HIS A 80 15.99 16.90 -3.26
N TRP A 81 15.94 16.38 -2.03
CA TRP A 81 16.23 17.16 -0.82
C TRP A 81 17.65 17.71 -0.79
N ILE A 82 18.64 16.88 -1.12
CA ILE A 82 20.05 17.30 -1.15
C ILE A 82 20.25 18.38 -2.20
N SER A 83 19.65 18.21 -3.38
CA SER A 83 19.77 19.15 -4.50
C SER A 83 19.11 20.49 -4.18
N LEU A 84 17.98 20.47 -3.46
CA LEU A 84 17.31 21.67 -2.96
C LEU A 84 18.22 22.46 -2.01
N VAL A 85 18.91 21.79 -1.08
CA VAL A 85 19.83 22.43 -0.12
C VAL A 85 21.10 22.94 -0.81
N ARG A 86 21.57 22.23 -1.84
CA ARG A 86 22.74 22.63 -2.65
C ARG A 86 22.41 23.69 -3.71
N GLU A 87 21.15 24.09 -3.82
CA GLU A 87 20.66 25.03 -4.83
C GLU A 87 20.92 24.55 -6.27
N ASP A 88 21.03 23.23 -6.47
CA ASP A 88 21.07 22.61 -7.79
C ASP A 88 19.65 22.42 -8.31
N TRP A 89 19.13 23.46 -8.95
CA TRP A 89 17.73 23.50 -9.40
C TRP A 89 17.43 22.51 -10.52
N VAL A 90 18.42 22.13 -11.34
CA VAL A 90 18.23 21.17 -12.45
C VAL A 90 18.08 19.77 -11.88
N LEU A 91 19.01 19.36 -11.02
CA LEU A 91 18.94 18.05 -10.36
C LEU A 91 17.74 17.96 -9.41
N CYS A 92 17.38 19.07 -8.74
CA CYS A 92 16.19 19.15 -7.88
C CYS A 92 14.90 18.81 -8.62
N ARG A 93 14.68 19.41 -9.80
CA ARG A 93 13.48 19.17 -10.63
C ARG A 93 13.48 17.76 -11.19
N PHE A 94 14.58 17.34 -11.82
CA PHE A 94 14.69 16.00 -12.38
C PHE A 94 14.44 14.89 -11.34
N ALA A 95 15.05 15.01 -10.15
CA ALA A 95 14.85 14.06 -9.07
C ALA A 95 13.42 14.08 -8.54
N PHE A 96 12.81 15.26 -8.40
CA PHE A 96 11.41 15.38 -7.96
C PHE A 96 10.45 14.73 -8.95
N ASP A 97 10.51 15.09 -10.23
CA ASP A 97 9.57 14.61 -11.25
C ASP A 97 9.68 13.08 -11.40
N THR A 98 10.92 12.57 -11.45
CA THR A 98 11.18 11.13 -11.53
C THR A 98 10.68 10.40 -10.28
N ALA A 99 10.94 10.94 -9.08
CA ALA A 99 10.47 10.35 -7.83
C ALA A 99 8.94 10.37 -7.74
N PHE A 100 8.32 11.45 -8.18
CA PHE A 100 6.87 11.61 -8.17
C PHE A 100 6.22 10.63 -9.14
N ILE A 101 6.64 10.58 -10.40
CA ILE A 101 6.10 9.67 -11.42
C ILE A 101 6.24 8.22 -10.97
N LEU A 102 7.44 7.80 -10.56
CA LEU A 102 7.69 6.43 -10.13
C LEU A 102 6.94 6.08 -8.84
N GLY A 103 6.98 6.97 -7.84
CA GLY A 103 6.28 6.80 -6.58
C GLY A 103 4.77 6.75 -6.75
N TYR A 104 4.23 7.60 -7.61
CA TYR A 104 2.82 7.62 -7.98
C TYR A 104 2.40 6.30 -8.62
N GLN A 105 3.12 5.88 -9.66
CA GLN A 105 2.86 4.63 -10.38
C GLN A 105 2.81 3.45 -9.42
N LEU A 106 3.88 3.25 -8.65
CA LEU A 106 4.01 2.13 -7.72
C LEU A 106 3.00 2.23 -6.56
N GLY A 107 2.73 3.44 -6.07
CA GLY A 107 1.78 3.69 -5.00
C GLY A 107 0.34 3.34 -5.40
N ILE A 108 -0.10 3.73 -6.60
CA ILE A 108 -1.43 3.37 -7.11
C ILE A 108 -1.55 1.85 -7.35
N VAL A 109 -0.53 1.19 -7.89
CA VAL A 109 -0.54 -0.28 -8.02
C VAL A 109 -0.62 -0.94 -6.65
N SER A 110 0.16 -0.47 -5.67
CA SER A 110 0.15 -0.97 -4.29
C SER A 110 -1.24 -0.81 -3.66
N LEU A 111 -1.86 0.37 -3.81
CA LEU A 111 -3.22 0.68 -3.34
C LEU A 111 -4.28 -0.26 -3.94
N LEU A 112 -4.32 -0.38 -5.27
CA LEU A 112 -5.27 -1.25 -5.96
C LEU A 112 -5.07 -2.72 -5.59
N THR A 113 -3.82 -3.16 -5.45
CA THR A 113 -3.46 -4.51 -5.03
C THR A 113 -3.94 -4.78 -3.60
N LEU A 114 -3.77 -3.82 -2.69
CA LEU A 114 -4.23 -3.92 -1.31
C LEU A 114 -5.76 -4.05 -1.23
N THR A 115 -6.49 -3.24 -2.00
CA THR A 115 -7.96 -3.36 -2.11
C THR A 115 -8.36 -4.71 -2.72
N ALA A 116 -7.66 -5.17 -3.74
CA ALA A 116 -7.90 -6.48 -4.36
C ALA A 116 -7.63 -7.64 -3.41
N VAL A 117 -6.62 -7.55 -2.53
CA VAL A 117 -6.42 -8.51 -1.45
C VAL A 117 -7.62 -8.53 -0.51
N GLY A 118 -8.19 -7.38 -0.16
CA GLY A 118 -9.42 -7.30 0.64
C GLY A 118 -10.59 -8.03 -0.04
N VAL A 119 -10.80 -7.77 -1.33
CA VAL A 119 -11.84 -8.42 -2.15
C VAL A 119 -11.57 -9.93 -2.30
N ASP A 120 -10.34 -10.37 -2.54
CA ASP A 120 -9.99 -11.79 -2.63
C ASP A 120 -10.35 -12.54 -1.33
N ARG A 121 -10.10 -11.94 -0.17
CA ARG A 121 -10.51 -12.50 1.12
C ARG A 121 -12.01 -12.57 1.29
N LEU A 122 -12.75 -11.59 0.78
CA LEU A 122 -14.21 -11.62 0.71
C LEU A 122 -14.68 -12.80 -0.14
N LEU A 123 -14.15 -12.95 -1.35
CA LEU A 123 -14.52 -14.05 -2.25
C LEU A 123 -14.21 -15.42 -1.64
N ALA A 124 -13.07 -15.58 -0.97
CA ALA A 124 -12.71 -16.82 -0.29
C ALA A 124 -13.71 -17.19 0.81
N LEU A 125 -14.23 -16.20 1.54
CA LEU A 125 -15.19 -16.38 2.62
C LEU A 125 -16.60 -16.72 2.09
N PHE A 126 -17.05 -16.04 1.03
CA PHE A 126 -18.41 -16.20 0.51
C PHE A 126 -18.58 -17.36 -0.46
N LEU A 127 -17.58 -17.61 -1.32
CA LEU A 127 -17.67 -18.67 -2.34
C LEU A 127 -17.24 -20.04 -1.82
N GLY A 128 -16.51 -20.10 -0.69
CA GLY A 128 -16.12 -21.34 -0.03
C GLY A 128 -15.44 -22.31 -1.00
N LEU A 129 -16.07 -23.46 -1.27
CA LEU A 129 -15.55 -24.48 -2.19
C LEU A 129 -15.45 -24.00 -3.65
N ARG A 130 -16.34 -23.09 -4.08
CA ARG A 130 -16.33 -22.53 -5.45
C ARG A 130 -15.23 -21.50 -5.65
N TYR A 131 -14.63 -20.98 -4.57
CA TYR A 131 -13.58 -19.96 -4.63
C TYR A 131 -12.44 -20.34 -5.58
N ARG A 132 -11.92 -21.58 -5.48
CA ARG A 132 -10.83 -22.08 -6.34
C ARG A 132 -11.21 -22.16 -7.82
N GLN A 133 -12.49 -22.35 -8.14
CA GLN A 133 -12.99 -22.41 -9.51
C GLN A 133 -13.22 -21.00 -10.08
N THR A 134 -13.65 -20.05 -9.23
CA THR A 134 -13.96 -18.68 -9.65
C THR A 134 -12.70 -17.81 -9.78
N VAL A 135 -11.81 -17.85 -8.78
CA VAL A 135 -10.60 -17.05 -8.72
C VAL A 135 -9.45 -17.87 -9.27
N THR A 136 -9.18 -17.70 -10.57
CA THR A 136 -8.12 -18.42 -11.28
C THR A 136 -6.91 -17.52 -11.52
N LEU A 137 -5.75 -18.14 -11.70
CA LEU A 137 -4.49 -17.42 -11.89
C LEU A 137 -4.52 -16.55 -13.17
N LYS A 138 -5.09 -17.07 -14.25
CA LYS A 138 -5.26 -16.33 -15.52
C LYS A 138 -6.06 -15.05 -15.33
N ARG A 139 -7.17 -15.11 -14.60
CA ARG A 139 -7.99 -13.92 -14.29
C ARG A 139 -7.23 -12.93 -13.42
N MET A 140 -6.45 -13.42 -12.45
CA MET A 140 -5.67 -12.57 -11.57
C MET A 140 -4.55 -11.83 -12.31
N TYR A 141 -3.90 -12.43 -13.31
CA TYR A 141 -2.94 -11.72 -14.15
C TYR A 141 -3.57 -10.56 -14.92
N ILE A 142 -4.79 -10.74 -15.45
CA ILE A 142 -5.53 -9.66 -16.12
C ILE A 142 -5.80 -8.53 -15.13
N VAL A 143 -6.26 -8.86 -13.91
CA VAL A 143 -6.51 -7.87 -12.85
C VAL A 143 -5.23 -7.10 -12.46
N VAL A 144 -4.09 -7.77 -12.31
CA VAL A 144 -2.83 -7.08 -12.02
C VAL A 144 -2.42 -6.19 -13.19
N ALA A 145 -2.55 -6.67 -14.44
CA ALA A 145 -2.24 -5.87 -15.62
C ALA A 145 -3.09 -4.60 -15.70
N THR A 146 -4.39 -4.65 -15.34
CA THR A 146 -5.21 -3.43 -15.30
C THR A 146 -4.73 -2.45 -14.25
N PHE A 147 -4.20 -2.91 -13.10
CA PHE A 147 -3.62 -2.00 -12.10
C PHE A 147 -2.43 -1.20 -12.63
N TRP A 148 -1.54 -1.85 -13.40
CA TRP A 148 -0.41 -1.19 -14.06
C TRP A 148 -0.85 -0.19 -15.13
N VAL A 149 -1.90 -0.51 -15.89
CA VAL A 149 -2.46 0.41 -16.88
C VAL A 149 -3.11 1.62 -16.21
N VAL A 150 -3.95 1.41 -15.19
CA VAL A 150 -4.64 2.49 -14.44
C VAL A 150 -3.62 3.45 -13.82
N SER A 151 -2.62 2.91 -13.11
CA SER A 151 -1.53 3.74 -12.57
C SER A 151 -0.78 4.49 -13.68
N GLY A 152 -0.48 3.81 -14.80
CA GLY A 152 0.26 4.38 -15.94
C GLY A 152 -0.46 5.56 -16.58
N VAL A 153 -1.79 5.47 -16.70
CA VAL A 153 -2.63 6.58 -17.15
C VAL A 153 -2.52 7.76 -16.20
N GLY A 154 -2.59 7.54 -14.89
CA GLY A 154 -2.44 8.62 -13.92
C GLY A 154 -1.04 9.26 -13.95
N ALA A 155 0.02 8.46 -14.15
CA ALA A 155 1.38 8.97 -14.33
C ALA A 155 1.54 9.80 -15.62
N LEU A 156 0.86 9.40 -16.70
CA LEU A 156 0.84 10.18 -17.94
C LEU A 156 0.06 11.50 -17.77
N LEU A 157 -1.07 11.46 -17.05
CA LEU A 157 -1.82 12.68 -16.72
C LEU A 157 -0.96 13.68 -15.94
N PHE A 158 -0.01 13.22 -15.13
CA PHE A 158 0.88 14.12 -14.38
C PHE A 158 1.78 14.93 -15.30
N ILE A 159 2.30 14.29 -16.35
CA ILE A 159 3.13 14.95 -17.36
C ILE A 159 2.32 15.99 -18.15
N LEU A 160 1.02 15.76 -18.33
CA LEU A 160 0.13 16.67 -19.07
C LEU A 160 -0.38 17.82 -18.20
N ASP A 161 -0.95 17.51 -17.04
CA ASP A 161 -1.54 18.47 -16.11
C ASP A 161 -1.64 17.87 -14.69
N TYR A 162 -0.99 18.53 -13.74
CA TYR A 162 -1.03 18.17 -12.31
C TYR A 162 -2.46 18.10 -11.75
N SER A 163 -3.35 18.99 -12.20
CA SER A 163 -4.74 19.07 -11.73
C SER A 163 -5.55 17.84 -12.16
N LEU A 164 -5.35 17.36 -13.39
CA LEU A 164 -6.00 16.13 -13.88
C LEU A 164 -5.57 14.93 -13.04
N THR A 165 -4.27 14.86 -12.72
CA THR A 165 -3.71 13.80 -11.87
C THR A 165 -4.31 13.83 -10.48
N PHE A 166 -4.47 15.01 -9.90
CA PHE A 166 -5.11 15.16 -8.60
C PHE A 166 -6.54 14.60 -8.59
N TRP A 167 -7.40 15.04 -9.51
CA TRP A 167 -8.78 14.56 -9.61
C TRP A 167 -8.87 13.06 -9.88
N TYR A 168 -8.01 12.57 -10.76
CA TYR A 168 -7.89 11.13 -11.05
C TYR A 168 -7.52 10.34 -9.79
N SER A 169 -6.53 10.82 -9.03
CA SER A 169 -6.07 10.17 -7.80
C SER A 169 -7.15 10.14 -6.73
N CYS A 170 -7.87 11.24 -6.54
CA CYS A 170 -9.02 11.28 -5.64
C CYS A 170 -10.08 10.25 -6.03
N ALA A 171 -10.44 10.16 -7.31
CA ALA A 171 -11.42 9.19 -7.79
C ALA A 171 -10.97 7.73 -7.53
N VAL A 172 -9.70 7.41 -7.81
CA VAL A 172 -9.13 6.09 -7.55
C VAL A 172 -9.13 5.77 -6.05
N ILE A 173 -8.65 6.67 -5.19
CA ILE A 173 -8.59 6.42 -3.74
C ILE A 173 -10.01 6.30 -3.16
N ILE A 174 -10.93 7.18 -3.52
CA ILE A 174 -12.32 7.13 -3.06
C ILE A 174 -12.99 5.81 -3.50
N SER A 175 -12.81 5.40 -4.76
CA SER A 175 -13.35 4.11 -5.21
C SER A 175 -12.77 2.93 -4.42
N CYS A 176 -11.46 2.95 -4.11
CA CYS A 176 -10.82 1.94 -3.27
C CYS A 176 -11.40 1.92 -1.85
N LEU A 177 -11.64 3.09 -1.24
CA LEU A 177 -12.25 3.21 0.08
C LEU A 177 -13.69 2.71 0.09
N ILE A 178 -14.47 3.02 -0.95
CA ILE A 178 -15.86 2.53 -1.11
C ILE A 178 -15.88 1.01 -1.27
N ILE A 179 -15.01 0.45 -2.11
CA ILE A 179 -14.90 -1.01 -2.31
C ILE A 179 -14.54 -1.69 -0.98
N SER A 180 -13.54 -1.16 -0.26
CA SER A 180 -13.12 -1.71 1.03
C SER A 180 -14.24 -1.58 2.08
N PHE A 181 -14.93 -0.44 2.16
CA PHE A 181 -16.07 -0.24 3.05
C PHE A 181 -17.23 -1.20 2.73
N ALA A 182 -17.60 -1.34 1.46
CA ALA A 182 -18.64 -2.27 1.02
C ALA A 182 -18.27 -3.72 1.35
N SER A 183 -16.99 -4.09 1.20
CA SER A 183 -16.49 -5.41 1.58
C SER A 183 -16.65 -5.67 3.07
N TYR A 184 -16.33 -4.68 3.91
CA TYR A 184 -16.48 -4.75 5.37
C TYR A 184 -17.96 -4.90 5.77
N THR A 185 -18.82 -4.06 5.22
CA THR A 185 -20.25 -4.07 5.49
C THR A 185 -20.87 -5.43 5.14
N LYS A 186 -20.50 -6.02 3.99
CA LYS A 186 -20.95 -7.37 3.63
C LYS A 186 -20.45 -8.45 4.59
N ILE A 187 -19.20 -8.39 5.03
CA ILE A 187 -18.67 -9.33 6.03
C ILE A 187 -19.48 -9.21 7.33
N PHE A 188 -19.69 -7.98 7.81
CA PHE A 188 -20.43 -7.72 9.04
C PHE A 188 -21.89 -8.19 8.97
N TYR A 189 -22.62 -7.86 7.91
CA TYR A 189 -23.99 -8.33 7.73
C TYR A 189 -24.08 -9.84 7.63
N SER A 190 -23.14 -10.49 6.91
CA SER A 190 -23.11 -11.95 6.87
C SER A 190 -22.86 -12.57 8.24
N LEU A 191 -22.12 -11.90 9.14
CA LEU A 191 -21.91 -12.37 10.51
C LEU A 191 -23.17 -12.24 11.35
N CYS A 192 -23.84 -11.09 11.29
CA CYS A 192 -25.11 -10.88 12.00
C CYS A 192 -26.16 -11.90 11.54
N HIS A 193 -26.33 -12.07 10.24
CA HIS A 193 -27.29 -13.03 9.68
C HIS A 193 -26.99 -14.47 10.12
N ARG A 194 -25.72 -14.91 10.06
CA ARG A 194 -25.35 -16.26 10.51
C ARG A 194 -25.49 -16.42 12.02
N ARG A 195 -25.18 -15.40 12.84
CA ARG A 195 -25.40 -15.46 14.30
C ARG A 195 -26.86 -15.70 14.63
N ILE A 196 -27.77 -14.97 14.00
CA ILE A 196 -29.22 -15.14 14.17
C ILE A 196 -29.64 -16.57 13.77
N GLN A 197 -29.24 -17.03 12.57
CA GLN A 197 -29.56 -18.40 12.12
C GLN A 197 -28.96 -19.52 12.97
N THR A 198 -27.80 -19.29 13.61
CA THR A 198 -27.16 -20.33 14.45
C THR A 198 -27.82 -20.37 15.83
N GLN A 199 -28.29 -19.23 16.35
CA GLN A 199 -29.01 -19.15 17.61
C GLN A 199 -30.34 -19.92 17.55
N ASP A 200 -31.07 -19.82 16.43
CA ASP A 200 -32.31 -20.59 16.22
C ASP A 200 -32.06 -22.10 16.05
N ARG A 201 -30.88 -22.51 15.53
CA ARG A 201 -30.53 -23.92 15.29
C ARG A 201 -29.93 -24.64 16.50
N VAL A 202 -29.31 -23.93 17.45
CA VAL A 202 -28.74 -24.52 18.69
C VAL A 202 -29.83 -25.14 19.57
N GLN A 203 -31.09 -24.74 19.42
CA GLN A 203 -32.23 -25.33 20.11
C GLN A 203 -32.61 -26.74 19.61
N GLN A 204 -32.09 -27.20 18.46
CA GLN A 204 -32.52 -28.46 17.84
C GLN A 204 -31.45 -29.56 17.71
N GLN A 205 -30.13 -29.30 17.82
CA GLN A 205 -29.13 -30.41 17.87
C GLN A 205 -27.70 -30.01 18.31
N PRO A 206 -27.04 -30.76 19.23
CA PRO A 206 -25.66 -30.53 19.62
C PRO A 206 -24.70 -31.24 18.66
N ARG A 207 -24.33 -30.61 17.55
CA ARG A 207 -23.17 -31.04 16.73
C ARG A 207 -22.20 -29.89 16.51
N ALA A 208 -21.00 -30.00 17.10
CA ALA A 208 -19.85 -29.16 16.77
C ALA A 208 -19.28 -29.60 15.41
N PRO A 209 -19.08 -28.64 14.47
CA PRO A 209 -17.76 -28.04 14.31
C PRO A 209 -17.85 -26.52 14.03
N ASN A 210 -18.39 -25.74 14.97
CA ASN A 210 -18.57 -24.28 14.78
C ASN A 210 -17.28 -23.46 15.01
N ALA A 211 -16.31 -23.99 15.79
CA ALA A 211 -15.09 -23.27 16.13
C ALA A 211 -14.19 -22.99 14.90
N LEU A 212 -14.04 -23.96 13.99
CA LEU A 212 -13.22 -23.82 12.79
C LEU A 212 -13.77 -22.80 11.79
N ASN A 213 -15.10 -22.66 11.74
CA ASN A 213 -15.77 -21.66 10.92
C ASN A 213 -15.62 -20.26 11.55
N ILE A 214 -15.89 -20.12 12.85
CA ILE A 214 -15.70 -18.87 13.60
C ILE A 214 -14.26 -18.36 13.52
N ALA A 215 -13.26 -19.23 13.65
CA ALA A 215 -11.85 -18.84 13.55
C ALA A 215 -11.49 -18.31 12.15
N ARG A 216 -11.93 -18.99 11.07
CA ARG A 216 -11.76 -18.51 9.69
C ARG A 216 -12.43 -17.16 9.47
N TYR A 217 -13.61 -16.95 10.05
CA TYR A 217 -14.33 -15.68 9.94
C TYR A 217 -13.66 -14.54 10.73
N LYS A 218 -13.23 -14.78 11.97
CA LYS A 218 -12.47 -13.79 12.78
C LYS A 218 -11.20 -13.36 12.05
N LYS A 219 -10.50 -14.33 11.43
CA LYS A 219 -9.34 -14.06 10.58
C LYS A 219 -9.71 -13.17 9.39
N ALA A 220 -10.83 -13.42 8.70
CA ALA A 220 -11.26 -12.59 7.57
C ALA A 220 -11.64 -11.15 7.97
N VAL A 221 -12.36 -10.96 9.09
CA VAL A 221 -12.71 -9.62 9.62
C VAL A 221 -11.46 -8.85 9.98
N TYR A 222 -10.54 -9.48 10.74
CA TYR A 222 -9.28 -8.87 11.12
C TYR A 222 -8.45 -8.50 9.88
N ASN A 223 -8.42 -9.38 8.88
CA ASN A 223 -7.73 -9.17 7.62
C ASN A 223 -8.29 -7.98 6.82
N ALA A 224 -9.61 -7.74 6.86
CA ALA A 224 -10.29 -6.64 6.18
C ALA A 224 -10.19 -5.32 6.96
N LEU A 225 -10.35 -5.35 8.28
CA LEU A 225 -10.16 -4.19 9.17
C LEU A 225 -8.76 -3.61 9.05
N TRP A 226 -7.76 -4.48 8.95
CA TRP A 226 -6.39 -4.03 8.76
C TRP A 226 -6.19 -3.33 7.40
N VAL A 227 -6.74 -3.87 6.31
CA VAL A 227 -6.68 -3.22 4.98
C VAL A 227 -7.32 -1.84 5.07
N GLN A 228 -8.49 -1.73 5.71
CA GLN A 228 -9.16 -0.46 5.93
C GLN A 228 -8.30 0.52 6.75
N LEU A 229 -7.67 0.05 7.83
CA LEU A 229 -6.82 0.87 8.69
C LEU A 229 -5.58 1.38 7.96
N ALA A 230 -4.91 0.51 7.19
CA ALA A 230 -3.76 0.89 6.38
C ALA A 230 -4.13 1.93 5.31
N LEU A 231 -5.26 1.73 4.64
CA LEU A 231 -5.81 2.69 3.66
C LEU A 231 -6.10 4.05 4.30
N VAL A 232 -6.75 4.06 5.47
CA VAL A 232 -7.13 5.29 6.16
C VAL A 232 -5.89 6.04 6.64
N ILE A 233 -4.99 5.38 7.36
CA ILE A 233 -3.82 6.03 7.96
C ILE A 233 -2.87 6.58 6.88
N CYS A 234 -2.67 5.85 5.78
CA CYS A 234 -1.65 6.22 4.81
C CYS A 234 -2.15 7.13 3.69
N TYR A 235 -3.44 7.05 3.32
CA TYR A 235 -3.97 7.77 2.15
C TYR A 235 -5.00 8.87 2.48
N VAL A 236 -5.68 8.83 3.63
CA VAL A 236 -6.60 9.93 4.01
C VAL A 236 -5.85 11.25 4.28
N PRO A 237 -4.70 11.26 4.98
CA PRO A 237 -3.90 12.48 5.11
C PRO A 237 -3.52 13.09 3.75
N TYR A 238 -3.26 12.23 2.76
CA TYR A 238 -2.99 12.66 1.38
C TYR A 238 -4.16 13.36 0.74
N ILE A 239 -5.36 12.76 0.82
CA ILE A 239 -6.58 13.40 0.29
C ILE A 239 -6.81 14.75 0.96
N VAL A 240 -6.69 14.83 2.29
CA VAL A 240 -6.96 16.06 3.04
C VAL A 240 -6.02 17.19 2.60
N VAL A 241 -4.71 16.95 2.57
CA VAL A 241 -3.76 17.98 2.17
C VAL A 241 -3.92 18.35 0.69
N ALA A 242 -4.22 17.38 -0.16
CA ALA A 242 -4.40 17.64 -1.57
C ALA A 242 -5.68 18.47 -1.86
N ILE A 243 -6.78 18.25 -1.11
CA ILE A 243 -7.96 19.12 -1.14
C ILE A 243 -7.62 20.53 -0.68
N LEU A 244 -6.87 20.66 0.43
CA LEU A 244 -6.46 21.97 0.95
C LEU A 244 -5.60 22.74 -0.08
N ILE A 245 -4.72 22.05 -0.81
CA ILE A 245 -3.93 22.66 -1.90
C ILE A 245 -4.84 23.09 -3.06
N ALA A 246 -5.79 22.26 -3.47
CA ALA A 246 -6.72 22.57 -4.56
C ALA A 246 -7.67 23.73 -4.22
N SER A 247 -8.01 23.91 -2.94
CA SER A 247 -8.89 25.00 -2.48
C SER A 247 -8.15 26.29 -2.11
N SER A 248 -6.82 26.29 -2.11
CA SER A 248 -6.02 27.44 -1.65
C SER A 248 -5.60 28.31 -2.83
N GLU A 249 -5.92 29.61 -2.78
CA GLU A 249 -5.43 30.60 -3.75
C GLU A 249 -3.96 31.00 -3.50
N THR A 250 -3.47 30.81 -2.28
CA THR A 250 -2.09 31.08 -1.89
C THR A 250 -1.48 29.89 -1.15
N TYR A 251 -0.24 29.52 -1.50
CA TYR A 251 0.46 28.40 -0.87
C TYR A 251 1.29 28.88 0.31
N SER A 252 0.85 28.57 1.54
CA SER A 252 1.63 28.83 2.74
C SER A 252 2.79 27.83 2.86
N SER A 253 3.87 28.24 3.55
CA SER A 253 4.99 27.35 3.87
C SER A 253 4.54 26.12 4.66
N GLN A 254 3.55 26.27 5.54
CA GLN A 254 2.96 25.17 6.30
C GLN A 254 2.24 24.14 5.41
N LEU A 255 1.42 24.59 4.45
CA LEU A 255 0.70 23.70 3.54
C LEU A 255 1.68 22.86 2.70
N ILE A 256 2.81 23.45 2.33
CA ILE A 256 3.87 22.76 1.58
C ILE A 256 4.59 21.75 2.47
N VAL A 257 4.96 22.11 3.69
CA VAL A 257 5.54 21.14 4.65
C VAL A 257 4.56 19.99 4.92
N SER A 258 3.27 20.27 5.08
CA SER A 258 2.22 19.25 5.20
C SER A 258 2.15 18.33 3.99
N SER A 259 2.27 18.85 2.77
CA SER A 259 2.29 18.04 1.54
C SER A 259 3.47 17.04 1.52
N ARG A 260 4.60 17.42 2.11
CA ARG A 260 5.81 16.58 2.21
C ARG A 260 5.70 15.54 3.30
N ILE A 261 5.16 15.91 4.47
CA ILE A 261 4.88 14.98 5.57
C ILE A 261 3.91 13.89 5.12
N VAL A 262 2.87 14.26 4.38
CA VAL A 262 1.91 13.34 3.82
C VAL A 262 2.54 12.28 2.91
N LEU A 263 3.53 12.65 2.08
CA LEU A 263 4.25 11.68 1.25
C LEU A 263 5.01 10.66 2.10
N VAL A 264 5.54 11.07 3.26
CA VAL A 264 6.17 10.14 4.21
C VAL A 264 5.15 9.14 4.76
N PHE A 265 3.92 9.55 5.05
CA PHE A 265 2.84 8.64 5.45
C PHE A 265 2.48 7.64 4.34
N VAL A 266 2.49 8.07 3.08
CA VAL A 266 2.27 7.16 1.95
C VAL A 266 3.41 6.13 1.85
N PHE A 267 4.68 6.53 1.99
CA PHE A 267 5.80 5.58 1.95
C PHE A 267 5.92 4.70 3.19
N PHE A 268 5.44 5.17 4.34
CA PHE A 268 5.34 4.38 5.55
C PHE A 268 4.48 3.12 5.34
N ASN A 269 3.43 3.20 4.50
CA ASN A 269 2.62 2.04 4.12
C ASN A 269 3.47 0.89 3.56
N SER A 270 4.39 1.18 2.65
CA SER A 270 5.28 0.19 2.03
C SER A 270 6.26 -0.45 3.02
N SER A 271 6.67 0.30 4.05
CA SER A 271 7.55 -0.19 5.13
C SER A 271 6.80 -1.07 6.14
N LEU A 272 5.50 -0.83 6.31
CA LEU A 272 4.64 -1.58 7.22
C LEU A 272 4.28 -2.97 6.69
N ASN A 273 4.15 -3.13 5.37
CA ASN A 273 3.69 -4.36 4.74
C ASN A 273 4.47 -5.63 5.14
N PRO A 274 5.83 -5.66 5.18
CA PRO A 274 6.62 -6.80 5.66
C PRO A 274 6.21 -7.35 7.02
N PHE A 275 6.07 -6.47 8.02
CA PHE A 275 5.66 -6.86 9.37
C PHE A 275 4.27 -7.49 9.37
N LEU A 276 3.41 -7.01 8.48
CA LEU A 276 2.02 -7.41 8.41
C LEU A 276 1.86 -8.76 7.72
N TYR A 277 2.68 -9.06 6.70
CA TYR A 277 2.77 -10.42 6.16
C TYR A 277 3.20 -11.42 7.22
N CYS A 278 4.26 -11.12 7.97
CA CYS A 278 4.77 -11.97 9.03
C CYS A 278 3.76 -12.13 10.19
N TRP A 279 2.98 -11.09 10.51
CA TRP A 279 1.93 -11.22 11.51
C TRP A 279 0.77 -12.08 11.00
N LYS A 280 0.32 -11.83 9.77
CA LYS A 280 -0.96 -12.33 9.23
C LYS A 280 -0.89 -13.72 8.61
N ILE A 281 0.23 -14.05 7.99
CA ILE A 281 0.44 -15.29 7.22
C ILE A 281 1.53 -16.09 7.93
N SER A 282 1.10 -17.03 8.76
CA SER A 282 1.97 -17.90 9.53
C SER A 282 2.98 -18.64 8.65
N GLU A 283 2.56 -19.07 7.47
CA GLU A 283 3.35 -19.77 6.47
C GLU A 283 4.51 -18.89 5.98
N VAL A 284 4.21 -17.64 5.61
CA VAL A 284 5.22 -16.64 5.23
C VAL A 284 6.14 -16.32 6.41
N ARG A 285 5.61 -16.18 7.62
CA ARG A 285 6.42 -15.94 8.82
C ARG A 285 7.45 -17.05 9.04
N GLN A 286 7.02 -18.32 8.95
CA GLN A 286 7.94 -19.44 9.10
C GLN A 286 9.00 -19.45 8.00
N ALA A 287 8.61 -19.25 6.75
CA ALA A 287 9.54 -19.14 5.62
C ALA A 287 10.54 -17.98 5.78
N VAL A 288 10.13 -16.84 6.35
CA VAL A 288 11.02 -15.72 6.69
C VAL A 288 12.01 -16.12 7.79
N ILE A 289 11.54 -16.71 8.90
CA ILE A 289 12.39 -17.15 10.01
C ILE A 289 13.42 -18.17 9.51
N GLU A 290 13.01 -19.14 8.70
CA GLU A 290 13.91 -20.12 8.09
C GLU A 290 14.95 -19.46 7.18
N THR A 291 14.54 -18.48 6.38
CA THR A 291 15.46 -17.76 5.48
C THR A 291 16.48 -16.94 6.27
N ILE A 292 16.05 -16.24 7.33
CA ILE A 292 16.96 -15.51 8.23
C ILE A 292 17.91 -16.48 8.92
N ARG A 293 17.40 -17.61 9.42
CA ARG A 293 18.22 -18.65 10.07
C ARG A 293 19.26 -19.21 9.10
N GLN A 294 18.88 -19.50 7.86
CA GLN A 294 19.82 -19.96 6.82
C GLN A 294 20.88 -18.91 6.52
N ALA A 295 20.51 -17.64 6.39
CA ALA A 295 21.47 -16.55 6.13
C ALA A 295 22.45 -16.33 7.29
N LEU A 296 21.99 -16.44 8.54
CA LEU A 296 22.82 -16.31 9.75
C LEU A 296 23.64 -17.57 10.06
N CYS A 297 23.18 -18.75 9.61
CA CYS A 297 23.85 -20.03 9.81
C CYS A 297 24.75 -20.44 8.62
N CYS A 298 24.83 -19.64 7.55
CA CYS A 298 25.92 -19.80 6.58
C CYS A 298 27.25 -19.55 7.32
N PRO A 299 28.15 -20.56 7.43
CA PRO A 299 29.52 -20.25 7.79
C PRO A 299 30.05 -19.34 6.69
N CYS A 300 30.69 -18.22 7.05
CA CYS A 300 31.57 -17.53 6.12
C CYS A 300 32.58 -18.57 5.63
N SER A 301 32.43 -19.06 4.40
CA SER A 301 33.42 -19.86 3.68
C SER A 301 34.19 -18.96 2.73
#